data_AF-A0A1Q7W771-F1
#
_entry.id   AF-A0A1Q7W771-F1
#
_cell.length_a   1.000
_cell.length_b   1.000
_cell.length_c   1.000
_cell.angle_alpha   90.00
_cell.angle_beta   90.00
_cell.angle_gamma   90.00
#
_symmetry.space_group_name_H-M   'P 1'
#
loop_
_entity.id
_entity.type
_entity.pdbx_description
1 polymer ?
#
loop_
_entity_poly.entity_id
_entity_poly.type
_entity_poly.pdbx_seq_one_letter_code
_entity_poly.pdbx_strand_id
1 'polypeptide(L)' 'MAVDADAAARDAVERTLAAADEVLRQHVPDKGGTCWGCLELWGRLAPYPCPQATWAIAVRAKFGSGQGPAPPN' A
#
# COMPACT_ATOMS: atom_id res chain seq x y z
N MET A 1 -2.10 -8.28 -31.64
CA MET A 1 -1.44 -7.08 -31.09
C MET A 1 -0.83 -7.50 -29.77
N ALA A 2 0.50 -7.53 -29.66
CA ALA A 2 1.15 -7.82 -28.39
C ALA A 2 1.09 -6.55 -27.54
N VAL A 3 0.34 -6.59 -26.44
CA VAL A 3 0.44 -5.54 -25.41
C VAL A 3 1.89 -5.51 -24.91
N ASP A 4 2.43 -4.32 -24.73
CA ASP A 4 3.78 -4.15 -24.19
C ASP A 4 3.80 -4.65 -22.74
N ALA A 5 4.50 -5.75 -22.51
CA ALA A 5 4.60 -6.40 -21.21
C ALA A 5 5.17 -5.45 -20.15
N ASP A 6 6.01 -4.49 -20.54
CA ASP A 6 6.57 -3.50 -19.62
C ASP A 6 5.54 -2.46 -19.20
N ALA A 7 4.65 -2.04 -20.12
CA ALA A 7 3.55 -1.14 -19.79
C ALA A 7 2.57 -1.82 -18.83
N ALA A 8 2.23 -3.09 -19.08
CA ALA A 8 1.37 -3.88 -18.20
C ALA A 8 2.00 -4.09 -16.80
N ALA A 9 3.32 -4.30 -16.74
CA ALA A 9 4.03 -4.44 -15.48
C ALA A 9 4.05 -3.15 -14.66
N ARG A 10 4.27 -1.98 -15.29
CA ARG A 10 4.22 -0.67 -14.62
C ARG A 10 2.84 -0.38 -14.06
N ASP A 11 1.80 -0.55 -14.85
CA ASP A 11 0.40 -0.38 -14.44
C ASP A 11 0.02 -1.31 -13.26
N ALA A 12 0.52 -2.56 -13.25
CA ALA A 12 0.34 -3.46 -12.11
C ALA A 12 1.03 -2.97 -10.83
N VAL A 13 2.24 -2.42 -10.94
CA VAL A 13 2.96 -1.81 -9.81
C VAL A 13 2.20 -0.59 -9.29
N GLU A 14 1.72 0.28 -10.18
CA GLU A 14 0.95 1.48 -9.80
C GLU A 14 -0.32 1.12 -9.03
N ARG A 15 -1.10 0.15 -9.52
CA ARG A 15 -2.28 -0.35 -8.79
C ARG A 15 -1.92 -0.94 -7.43
N THR A 16 -0.80 -1.66 -7.35
CA THR A 16 -0.35 -2.28 -6.10
C THR A 16 0.07 -1.21 -5.08
N LEU A 17 0.75 -0.15 -5.52
CA LEU A 17 1.09 1.00 -4.68
C LEU A 17 -0.17 1.75 -4.23
N ALA A 18 -1.14 1.98 -5.13
CA ALA A 18 -2.40 2.63 -4.77
C ALA A 18 -3.19 1.82 -3.72
N ALA A 19 -3.21 0.49 -3.83
CA ALA A 19 -3.83 -0.38 -2.83
C ALA A 19 -3.09 -0.34 -1.48
N ALA A 20 -1.76 -0.31 -1.50
CA ALA A 20 -0.97 -0.15 -0.27
C ALA A 20 -1.22 1.20 0.41
N ASP A 21 -1.34 2.28 -0.36
CA ASP A 21 -1.64 3.61 0.17
C ASP A 21 -3.04 3.69 0.79
N GLU A 22 -4.05 3.03 0.19
CA GLU A 22 -5.38 2.88 0.79
C GLU A 22 -5.32 2.14 2.13
N VAL A 23 -4.61 1.00 2.16
CA VAL A 23 -4.46 0.22 3.39
C VAL A 23 -3.78 1.06 4.48
N LEU A 24 -2.74 1.83 4.18
CA LEU A 24 -2.09 2.67 5.19
C LEU A 24 -2.96 3.84 5.68
N ARG A 25 -3.89 4.33 4.85
CA ARG A 25 -4.86 5.36 5.28
C ARG A 25 -5.91 4.79 6.23
N GLN A 26 -6.35 3.57 6.02
CA GLN A 26 -7.38 2.92 6.85
C GLN A 26 -6.78 2.30 8.12
N HIS A 27 -5.61 1.69 8.02
CA HIS A 27 -4.95 0.99 9.10
C HIS A 27 -3.93 1.89 9.80
N VAL A 28 -4.41 2.67 10.77
CA VAL A 28 -3.59 3.58 11.59
C VAL A 28 -3.53 3.14 13.06
N PRO A 29 -2.48 3.51 13.82
CA PRO A 29 -2.44 3.25 15.25
C PRO A 29 -3.42 4.13 16.02
N ASP A 30 -4.07 3.54 17.03
CA ASP A 30 -4.76 4.30 18.07
C ASP A 30 -3.80 4.64 19.24
N LYS A 31 -4.31 5.31 20.28
CA LYS A 31 -3.53 5.66 21.48
C LYS A 31 -3.00 4.44 22.26
N GLY A 32 -3.63 3.28 22.12
CA GLY A 32 -3.24 2.03 22.77
C GLY A 32 -2.28 1.17 21.96
N GLY A 33 -1.85 1.64 20.78
CA GLY A 33 -1.01 0.85 19.88
C GLY A 33 -1.76 -0.27 19.16
N THR A 34 -3.10 -0.21 19.13
CA THR A 34 -3.93 -1.11 18.32
C THR A 34 -4.24 -0.50 16.97
N CYS A 35 -4.58 -1.33 15.98
CA CYS A 35 -4.93 -0.89 14.66
C CYS A 35 -6.41 -0.50 14.60
N TRP A 36 -6.67 0.80 14.41
CA TRP A 36 -8.02 1.34 14.35
C TRP A 36 -8.83 0.77 13.18
N GLY A 37 -8.25 0.67 11.98
CA GLY A 37 -8.93 0.08 10.82
C GLY A 37 -9.33 -1.39 10.99
N CYS A 38 -8.55 -2.20 11.72
CA CYS A 38 -8.95 -3.57 12.02
C CYS A 38 -10.17 -3.64 12.94
N LEU A 39 -10.26 -2.70 13.88
CA LEU A 39 -11.38 -2.60 14.80
C LEU A 39 -12.63 -2.10 14.09
N GLU A 40 -12.53 -1.04 13.30
CA GLU A 40 -13.67 -0.41 12.62
C GLU A 40 -14.25 -1.31 11.51
N LEU A 41 -13.40 -1.89 10.66
CA LEU A 41 -13.86 -2.65 9.49
C LEU A 41 -14.28 -4.08 9.82
N TRP A 42 -13.65 -4.70 10.83
CA TRP A 42 -13.85 -6.12 11.13
C TRP A 42 -14.15 -6.44 12.59
N GLY A 43 -14.26 -5.44 13.46
CA GLY A 43 -14.46 -5.66 14.90
C GLY A 43 -13.29 -6.39 15.57
N ARG A 44 -12.08 -6.34 15.00
CA ARG A 44 -10.91 -7.10 15.48
C ARG A 44 -9.89 -6.19 16.15
N LEU A 45 -9.63 -6.45 17.43
CA LEU A 45 -8.47 -5.89 18.12
C LEU A 45 -7.19 -6.57 17.65
N ALA A 46 -6.32 -5.80 17.01
CA ALA A 46 -5.00 -6.24 16.56
C ALA A 46 -3.96 -5.16 16.90
N PRO A 47 -2.71 -5.53 17.27
CA PRO A 47 -1.65 -4.55 17.44
C PRO A 47 -1.36 -3.85 16.11
N TYR A 48 -0.98 -2.57 16.19
CA TYR A 48 -0.39 -1.85 15.06
C TYR A 48 1.14 -1.96 15.12
N PRO A 49 1.82 -2.28 13.99
CA PRO A 49 1.26 -2.56 12.68
C PRO A 49 0.58 -3.93 12.61
N CYS A 50 -0.63 -3.97 12.04
CA CYS A 50 -1.32 -5.22 11.76
C CYS A 50 -0.75 -5.89 10.49
N PRO A 51 -1.14 -7.12 10.14
CA PRO A 51 -0.64 -7.78 8.93
C PRO A 51 -0.84 -6.99 7.63
N GLN A 52 -1.94 -6.24 7.51
CA GLN A 52 -2.23 -5.42 6.33
C GLN A 52 -1.36 -4.16 6.26
N ALA A 53 -1.21 -3.44 7.38
CA ALA A 53 -0.27 -2.33 7.46
C ALA A 53 1.17 -2.80 7.19
N THR A 54 1.55 -3.97 7.70
CA THR A 54 2.87 -4.59 7.45
C THR A 54 3.08 -4.89 5.97
N TRP A 55 2.10 -5.48 5.30
CA TRP A 55 2.14 -5.70 3.84
C TRP A 55 2.29 -4.38 3.08
N ALA A 56 1.48 -3.37 3.40
CA ALA A 56 1.50 -2.10 2.68
C ALA A 56 2.82 -1.34 2.88
N ILE A 57 3.38 -1.35 4.10
CA ILE A 57 4.72 -0.83 4.38
C ILE A 57 5.76 -1.55 3.51
N ALA A 58 5.72 -2.89 3.45
CA ALA A 58 6.65 -3.68 2.64
C ALA A 58 6.52 -3.40 1.13
N VAL A 59 5.30 -3.20 0.63
CA VAL A 59 5.04 -2.81 -0.76
C VAL A 59 5.65 -1.45 -1.07
N ARG A 60 5.41 -0.42 -0.24
CA ARG A 60 6.02 0.90 -0.46
C ARG A 60 7.54 0.87 -0.34
N ALA A 61 8.09 0.10 0.59
CA ALA A 61 9.54 -0.06 0.70
C ALA A 61 10.15 -0.74 -0.54
N LYS A 62 9.43 -1.69 -1.15
CA LYS A 62 9.92 -2.43 -2.31
C LYS A 62 9.74 -1.67 -3.64
N PHE A 63 8.63 -0.96 -3.81
CA PHE A 63 8.23 -0.39 -5.10
C PHE A 63 8.11 1.14 -5.08
N GLY A 64 8.03 1.77 -3.92
CA GLY A 64 7.87 3.22 -3.76
C GLY A 64 9.17 4.02 -3.79
N SER A 65 10.33 3.35 -3.76
CA SER A 65 11.66 3.99 -3.84
C SER A 65 12.13 4.29 -5.28
N GLY A 66 11.29 4.02 -6.28
CA GLY A 66 11.59 4.26 -7.69
C GLY A 66 10.79 5.42 -8.27
N GLN A 67 11.49 6.49 -8.62
CA GLN A 67 11.16 7.53 -9.62
C GLN A 67 10.06 7.13 -10.64
N GLY A 68 8.95 7.88 -10.71
CA GLY A 68 8.14 8.01 -11.94
C GLY A 68 8.84 8.93 -12.96
N PRO A 69 8.50 8.91 -14.26
CA PRO A 69 9.28 9.59 -15.30
C PRO A 69 9.46 11.09 -14.99
N ALA A 70 10.68 11.59 -15.19
CA ALA A 70 10.97 13.02 -15.09
C ALA A 70 10.03 13.82 -16.01
N PRO A 71 9.54 15.00 -15.59
CA PRO A 71 8.69 15.82 -16.44
C PRO A 71 9.44 16.20 -17.72
N PRO A 72 8.79 16.21 -18.90
CA PRO A 72 9.41 16.74 -20.09
C PRO A 72 9.70 18.23 -19.89
N ASN A 73 10.85 18.67 -20.42
CA ASN A 73 11.32 20.07 -20.42
C ASN A 73 10.26 21.06 -20.88
#